data_AF-A0A8B7E722-F1
#
_entry.id   AF-A0A8B7E722-F1
#
_cell.length_a   1.000
_cell.length_b   1.000
_cell.length_c   1.000
_cell.angle_alpha   90.00
_cell.angle_beta   90.00
_cell.angle_gamma   90.00
#
_symmetry.space_group_name_H-M   'P 1'
#
loop_
_entity.id
_entity.type
_entity.pdbx_description
1 polymer ?
#
loop_
_entity_poly.entity_id
_entity_poly.type
_entity_poly.pdbx_seq_one_letter_code
_entity_poly.pdbx_strand_id
1 'polypeptide(L)'
;MAGLGEACSHIGAILFYIDAAVRIRDSKSVTEEKAYWMLPSSSKDIPYSECIDINFTYSSTLKRKYDEVILKESDKNSDALSVNKLHYNVCTPPTQNELDAFFNDLSRCKSKPAILSVISPYSAEYQPSLLKLQFPKMLRESYDSSTLSLSYINLCKLCENLNLTVSEVEQCNVEKATREQVFSKKWFHF
;
A
#
# COMPACT_ATOMS: atom_id res chain seq x y z
N MET A 1 -27.17 -3.63 28.54
CA MET A 1 -28.17 -4.03 27.54
C MET A 1 -28.02 -3.07 26.37
N ALA A 2 -27.19 -3.43 25.40
CA ALA A 2 -27.08 -2.73 24.12
C ALA A 2 -28.36 -3.01 23.34
N GLY A 3 -29.03 -1.96 22.87
CA GLY A 3 -30.35 -2.03 22.26
C GLY A 3 -30.30 -2.61 20.85
N LEU A 4 -31.41 -3.21 20.41
CA LEU A 4 -31.65 -3.82 19.09
C LEU A 4 -31.41 -2.88 17.86
N GLY A 5 -30.92 -1.65 18.06
CA GLY A 5 -30.55 -0.69 17.01
C GLY A 5 -29.04 -0.53 16.76
N GLU A 6 -28.18 -1.18 17.54
CA GLU A 6 -26.70 -1.03 17.44
C GLU A 6 -26.05 -1.92 16.36
N ALA A 7 -26.87 -2.61 15.55
CA ALA A 7 -26.40 -3.39 14.40
C ALA A 7 -26.44 -2.60 13.07
N CYS A 8 -26.58 -1.27 13.08
CA CYS A 8 -26.85 -0.50 11.86
C CYS A 8 -25.61 -0.05 11.08
N SER A 9 -24.50 0.27 11.72
CA SER A 9 -23.32 0.83 11.04
C SER A 9 -22.37 -0.24 10.50
N HIS A 10 -22.14 -1.33 11.25
CA HIS A 10 -21.19 -2.37 10.84
C HIS A 10 -21.70 -3.20 9.66
N ILE A 11 -22.99 -3.52 9.65
CA ILE A 11 -23.62 -4.20 8.52
C ILE A 11 -23.58 -3.29 7.28
N GLY A 12 -23.86 -2.00 7.45
CA GLY A 12 -23.74 -1.02 6.35
C GLY A 12 -22.31 -0.91 5.81
N ALA A 13 -21.31 -0.90 6.68
CA ALA A 13 -19.90 -0.87 6.28
C ALA A 13 -19.48 -2.14 5.52
N ILE A 14 -19.96 -3.31 5.96
CA ILE A 14 -19.71 -4.58 5.26
C ILE A 14 -20.37 -4.58 3.88
N LEU A 15 -21.63 -4.16 3.78
CA LEU A 15 -22.32 -4.08 2.50
C LEU A 15 -21.67 -3.08 1.55
N PHE A 16 -21.22 -1.93 2.05
CA PHE A 16 -20.49 -0.93 1.27
C PHE A 16 -19.14 -1.46 0.78
N TYR A 17 -18.40 -2.19 1.63
CA TYR A 17 -17.14 -2.81 1.25
C TYR A 17 -17.35 -3.86 0.14
N ILE A 18 -18.37 -4.71 0.27
CA ILE A 18 -18.70 -5.71 -0.75
C ILE A 18 -19.08 -5.05 -2.08
N ASP A 19 -19.92 -4.00 -2.06
CA ASP A 19 -20.29 -3.25 -3.26
C ASP A 19 -19.07 -2.59 -3.93
N ALA A 20 -18.21 -1.92 -3.15
CA ALA A 20 -16.99 -1.32 -3.65
C ALA A 20 -16.03 -2.37 -4.25
N ALA A 21 -15.88 -3.53 -3.59
CA ALA A 21 -15.04 -4.62 -4.08
C ALA A 21 -15.58 -5.23 -5.39
N VAL A 22 -16.89 -5.43 -5.50
CA VAL A 22 -17.53 -5.90 -6.73
C VAL A 22 -17.40 -4.86 -7.85
N ARG A 23 -17.62 -3.57 -7.54
CA ARG A 23 -17.43 -2.48 -8.50
C ARG A 23 -15.99 -2.40 -9.01
N ILE A 24 -14.99 -2.52 -8.14
CA ILE A 24 -13.58 -2.50 -8.53
C ILE A 24 -13.22 -3.74 -9.37
N ARG A 25 -13.73 -4.91 -8.99
CA ARG A 25 -13.53 -6.16 -9.74
C ARG A 25 -14.15 -6.12 -11.13
N ASP A 26 -15.34 -5.54 -11.24
CA ASP A 26 -16.10 -5.50 -12.49
C ASP A 26 -15.76 -4.24 -13.33
N SER A 27 -15.16 -3.21 -12.72
CA SER A 27 -14.54 -2.09 -13.42
C SER A 27 -13.19 -2.52 -13.98
N LYS A 28 -13.20 -3.08 -15.20
CA LYS A 28 -11.97 -3.26 -15.97
C LYS A 28 -11.27 -1.90 -16.10
N SER A 29 -10.08 -1.79 -15.55
CA SER A 29 -9.25 -0.60 -15.74
C SER A 29 -8.81 -0.51 -17.20
N VAL A 30 -8.61 0.71 -17.69
CA VAL A 30 -8.18 0.98 -19.08
C VAL A 30 -6.80 0.35 -19.40
N THR A 31 -6.08 -0.11 -18.39
CA THR A 31 -4.80 -0.83 -18.47
C THR A 31 -4.94 -2.36 -18.46
N GLU A 32 -6.06 -2.91 -18.00
CA GLU A 32 -6.31 -4.35 -17.95
C GLU A 32 -6.90 -4.89 -19.26
N GLU A 33 -7.46 -4.02 -20.10
CA GLU A 33 -7.87 -4.35 -21.46
C GLU A 33 -6.86 -3.80 -22.45
N LYS A 34 -6.54 -4.56 -23.50
CA LYS A 34 -5.59 -4.13 -24.54
C LYS A 34 -6.12 -2.82 -25.12
N ALA A 35 -5.34 -1.74 -25.02
CA ALA A 35 -5.78 -0.39 -25.40
C ALA A 35 -6.49 -0.40 -26.75
N TYR A 36 -7.79 -0.07 -26.77
CA TYR A 36 -8.56 0.01 -28.02
C TYR A 36 -8.05 1.14 -28.94
N TRP A 37 -7.22 2.04 -28.40
CA TRP A 37 -6.46 3.06 -29.13
C TRP A 37 -5.14 2.57 -29.72
N MET A 38 -4.84 1.27 -29.70
CA MET A 38 -3.70 0.74 -30.46
C MET A 38 -3.92 1.13 -31.92
N LEU A 39 -3.19 2.15 -32.37
CA LEU A 39 -3.14 2.57 -33.76
C LEU A 39 -2.89 1.31 -34.60
N PRO A 40 -3.62 1.10 -35.71
CA PRO A 40 -3.31 0.02 -36.62
C PRO A 40 -1.83 0.07 -36.92
N SER A 41 -1.16 -1.07 -36.79
CA SER A 41 0.30 -1.20 -36.91
C SER A 41 0.77 -0.39 -38.11
N SER A 42 1.57 0.65 -37.85
CA SER A 42 2.04 1.62 -38.84
C SER A 42 2.33 0.93 -40.18
N SER A 43 1.44 1.14 -41.15
CA SER A 43 1.62 0.64 -42.51
C SER A 43 2.85 1.36 -43.06
N LYS A 44 3.96 0.63 -43.18
CA LYS A 44 5.27 1.22 -43.53
C LYS A 44 5.29 1.85 -44.93
N ASP A 45 4.31 1.56 -45.77
CA ASP A 45 4.17 2.14 -47.11
C ASP A 45 2.74 2.64 -47.32
N ILE A 46 2.55 3.96 -47.18
CA ILE A 46 1.35 4.65 -47.67
C ILE A 46 1.71 5.17 -49.07
N PRO A 47 1.13 4.63 -50.16
CA PRO A 47 1.42 5.10 -51.51
C PRO A 47 0.96 6.55 -51.68
N TYR A 48 1.77 7.35 -52.38
CA TYR A 48 1.43 8.74 -52.71
C TYR A 48 0.29 8.75 -53.72
N SER A 49 -0.83 9.39 -53.38
CA SER A 49 -1.94 9.64 -54.31
C SER A 49 -1.83 11.06 -54.91
N GLU A 50 -2.26 11.20 -56.17
CA GLU A 50 -2.35 12.52 -56.80
C GLU A 50 -3.38 13.39 -56.07
N CYS A 51 -3.17 14.71 -56.01
CA CYS A 51 -4.03 15.64 -55.27
C CYS A 51 -5.52 15.58 -55.66
N ILE A 52 -5.82 15.11 -56.88
CA ILE A 52 -7.20 14.95 -57.37
C ILE A 52 -7.94 13.79 -56.72
N ASP A 53 -7.21 12.77 -56.26
CA ASP A 53 -7.76 11.58 -55.61
C ASP A 53 -7.76 11.69 -54.08
N ILE A 54 -7.25 12.81 -53.54
CA ILE A 54 -7.30 13.07 -52.10
C ILE A 54 -8.72 13.48 -51.72
N ASN A 55 -9.35 12.64 -50.91
CA ASN A 55 -10.69 12.92 -50.42
C ASN A 55 -10.65 13.97 -49.31
N PHE A 56 -10.96 15.23 -49.65
CA PHE A 56 -11.03 16.35 -48.70
C PHE A 56 -12.30 16.39 -47.84
N THR A 57 -13.02 15.26 -47.71
CA THR A 57 -14.16 15.20 -46.78
C THR A 57 -13.65 15.53 -45.38
N TYR A 58 -14.32 16.48 -44.72
CA TYR A 58 -13.95 16.95 -43.38
C TYR A 58 -13.74 15.78 -42.40
N SER A 59 -12.72 15.91 -41.54
CA SER A 59 -12.25 14.85 -40.64
C SER A 59 -13.36 14.24 -39.77
N SER A 60 -14.33 15.05 -39.34
CA SER A 60 -15.49 14.57 -38.57
C SER A 60 -16.40 13.62 -39.35
N THR A 61 -16.53 13.81 -40.67
CA THR A 61 -17.37 12.96 -41.52
C THR A 61 -16.66 11.66 -41.87
N LEU A 62 -15.34 11.70 -42.09
CA LEU A 62 -14.53 10.49 -42.24
C LEU A 62 -14.55 9.66 -40.95
N LYS A 63 -14.34 10.29 -39.80
CA LYS A 63 -14.44 9.62 -38.49
C LYS A 63 -15.78 8.92 -38.32
N ARG A 64 -16.89 9.62 -38.56
CA ARG A 64 -18.23 9.03 -38.45
C ARG A 64 -18.41 7.81 -39.37
N LYS A 65 -17.92 7.87 -40.62
CA LYS A 65 -17.96 6.72 -41.54
C LYS A 65 -17.16 5.53 -41.02
N TYR A 66 -15.97 5.76 -40.47
CA TYR A 66 -15.17 4.69 -39.86
C TYR A 66 -15.83 4.12 -38.61
N ASP A 67 -16.34 4.98 -37.71
CA ASP A 67 -17.06 4.56 -36.50
C ASP A 67 -18.30 3.72 -36.86
N GLU A 68 -19.05 4.09 -37.90
CA GLU A 68 -20.19 3.32 -38.41
C GLU A 68 -19.80 1.94 -38.96
N VAL A 69 -18.60 1.78 -39.54
CA VAL A 69 -18.10 0.48 -40.04
C VAL A 69 -17.66 -0.40 -38.88
N ILE A 70 -16.92 0.15 -37.90
CA ILE A 70 -16.48 -0.58 -36.71
C ILE A 70 -17.68 -1.12 -35.92
N LEU A 71 -18.71 -0.28 -35.72
CA LEU A 71 -19.93 -0.67 -35.02
C LEU A 71 -20.75 -1.72 -35.79
N LYS A 72 -20.69 -1.73 -37.13
CA LYS A 72 -21.37 -2.75 -37.96
C LYS A 72 -20.59 -4.07 -38.04
N GLU A 73 -19.26 -4.05 -37.93
CA GLU A 73 -18.42 -5.25 -37.90
C GLU A 73 -18.51 -6.00 -36.57
N SER A 74 -18.73 -5.30 -35.45
CA SER A 74 -18.96 -5.92 -34.15
C SER A 74 -20.24 -6.77 -34.09
N ASP A 75 -21.24 -6.48 -34.91
CA ASP A 75 -22.51 -7.23 -34.95
C ASP A 75 -22.51 -8.42 -35.93
N LYS A 76 -21.48 -8.57 -36.77
CA LYS A 76 -21.41 -9.62 -37.81
C LYS A 76 -20.29 -10.64 -37.65
N ASN A 77 -19.40 -10.47 -36.67
CA ASN A 77 -18.31 -11.41 -36.38
C ASN A 77 -18.44 -11.99 -34.97
N SER A 78 -19.42 -12.87 -34.76
CA SER A 78 -19.42 -13.79 -33.62
C SER A 78 -18.49 -15.00 -33.82
N ASP A 79 -17.90 -15.22 -35.01
CA ASP A 79 -17.18 -16.48 -35.29
C ASP A 79 -15.81 -16.36 -36.01
N ALA A 80 -15.19 -15.19 -36.12
CA ALA A 80 -13.92 -15.07 -36.86
C ALA A 80 -12.84 -14.17 -36.24
N LEU A 81 -12.86 -13.93 -34.93
CA LEU A 81 -11.66 -13.48 -34.23
C LEU A 81 -10.95 -14.71 -33.67
N SER A 82 -10.00 -15.24 -34.44
CA SER A 82 -8.89 -16.02 -33.89
C SER A 82 -8.20 -15.13 -32.85
N VAL A 83 -8.67 -15.23 -31.62
CA VAL A 83 -7.94 -14.80 -30.44
C VAL A 83 -6.66 -15.61 -30.51
N ASN A 84 -5.58 -14.99 -30.97
CA ASN A 84 -4.24 -15.48 -30.68
C ASN A 84 -4.20 -15.62 -29.16
N LYS A 85 -4.45 -16.84 -28.66
CA LYS A 85 -4.24 -17.22 -27.27
C LYS A 85 -2.79 -16.88 -27.02
N LEU A 86 -2.55 -15.75 -26.36
CA LEU A 86 -1.27 -15.49 -25.74
C LEU A 86 -1.01 -16.72 -24.88
N HIS A 87 -0.04 -17.54 -25.29
CA HIS A 87 0.51 -18.59 -24.44
C HIS A 87 1.10 -17.85 -23.24
N TYR A 88 0.29 -17.64 -22.20
CA TYR A 88 0.85 -17.42 -20.88
C TYR A 88 1.55 -18.72 -20.54
N ASN A 89 2.85 -18.67 -20.34
CA ASN A 89 3.54 -19.81 -19.73
C ASN A 89 2.86 -20.03 -18.39
N VAL A 90 2.18 -21.17 -18.24
CA VAL A 90 1.62 -21.61 -16.97
C VAL A 90 2.82 -21.85 -16.06
N CYS A 91 3.23 -20.82 -15.33
CA CYS A 91 4.29 -20.94 -14.35
C CYS A 91 3.69 -21.66 -13.14
N THR A 92 4.26 -22.80 -12.78
CA THR A 92 3.92 -23.46 -11.52
C THR A 92 4.28 -22.52 -10.37
N PRO A 93 3.42 -22.37 -9.36
CA PRO A 93 3.77 -21.57 -8.20
C PRO A 93 5.05 -22.13 -7.56
N PRO A 94 5.97 -21.27 -7.11
CA PRO A 94 7.21 -21.73 -6.48
C PRO A 94 6.90 -22.52 -5.21
N THR A 95 7.71 -23.54 -4.96
CA THR A 95 7.60 -24.37 -3.76
C THR A 95 8.13 -23.61 -2.54
N GLN A 96 7.64 -23.91 -1.35
CA GLN A 96 8.09 -23.24 -0.11
C GLN A 96 9.62 -23.30 0.07
N ASN A 97 10.24 -24.44 -0.27
CA ASN A 97 11.71 -24.60 -0.20
C ASN A 97 12.47 -23.63 -1.13
N GLU A 98 11.89 -23.33 -2.30
CA GLU A 98 12.49 -22.40 -3.27
C GLU A 98 12.38 -20.96 -2.76
N LEU A 99 11.26 -20.62 -2.10
CA LEU A 99 11.07 -19.33 -1.45
C LEU A 99 12.03 -19.15 -0.25
N ASP A 100 12.19 -20.18 0.58
CA ASP A 100 13.10 -20.12 1.73
C ASP A 100 14.56 -19.96 1.29
N ALA A 101 14.98 -20.66 0.22
CA ALA A 101 16.30 -20.47 -0.38
C ALA A 101 16.48 -19.05 -0.92
N PHE A 102 15.48 -18.52 -1.63
CA PHE A 102 15.49 -17.16 -2.15
C PHE A 102 15.58 -16.10 -1.04
N PHE A 103 14.81 -16.24 0.05
CA PHE A 103 14.89 -15.31 1.18
C PHE A 103 16.24 -15.40 1.92
N ASN A 104 16.83 -16.59 2.00
CA ASN A 104 18.18 -16.75 2.55
C ASN A 104 19.24 -16.04 1.68
N ASP A 105 19.16 -16.17 0.36
CA ASP A 105 20.05 -15.46 -0.56
C ASP A 105 19.87 -13.94 -0.48
N LEU A 106 18.63 -13.47 -0.36
CA LEU A 106 18.33 -12.05 -0.13
C LEU A 106 18.90 -11.53 1.19
N SER A 107 18.92 -12.35 2.24
CA SER A 107 19.46 -11.97 3.55
C SER A 107 20.98 -11.75 3.54
N ARG A 108 21.69 -12.38 2.59
CA ARG A 108 23.15 -12.24 2.41
C ARG A 108 23.54 -11.03 1.58
N CYS A 109 22.57 -10.37 0.95
CA CYS A 109 22.82 -9.21 0.11
C CYS A 109 23.23 -7.99 0.96
N LYS A 110 24.07 -7.09 0.41
CA LYS A 110 24.53 -5.87 1.12
C LYS A 110 23.42 -4.84 1.36
N SER A 111 22.37 -4.88 0.55
CA SER A 111 21.17 -4.05 0.69
C SER A 111 20.19 -4.67 1.68
N LYS A 112 19.40 -3.86 2.38
CA LYS A 112 18.28 -4.32 3.22
C LYS A 112 16.99 -4.42 2.40
N PRO A 113 16.63 -5.58 1.83
CA PRO A 113 15.42 -5.72 1.02
C PRO A 113 14.15 -5.59 1.89
N ALA A 114 13.20 -4.76 1.44
CA ALA A 114 11.97 -4.47 2.18
C ALA A 114 11.12 -5.72 2.47
N ILE A 115 11.16 -6.73 1.59
CA ILE A 115 10.38 -7.96 1.75
C ILE A 115 10.76 -8.74 3.02
N LEU A 116 12.03 -8.69 3.44
CA LEU A 116 12.50 -9.36 4.66
C LEU A 116 12.01 -8.68 5.95
N SER A 117 11.47 -7.46 5.86
CA SER A 117 10.88 -6.79 7.03
C SER A 117 9.56 -7.43 7.50
N VAL A 118 8.87 -8.16 6.62
CA VAL A 118 7.58 -8.79 6.91
C VAL A 118 7.73 -10.29 7.18
N ILE A 119 8.81 -10.90 6.69
CA ILE A 119 9.01 -12.35 6.77
C ILE A 119 9.71 -12.71 8.08
N SER A 120 9.07 -13.54 8.89
CA SER A 120 9.69 -14.19 10.05
C SER A 120 10.65 -15.28 9.54
N PRO A 121 11.90 -15.41 10.03
CA PRO A 121 12.53 -14.75 11.18
C PRO A 121 13.34 -13.47 10.87
N TYR A 122 13.46 -13.08 9.60
CA TYR A 122 14.33 -11.98 9.14
C TYR A 122 13.87 -10.59 9.61
N SER A 123 12.58 -10.43 9.89
CA SER A 123 11.96 -9.17 10.31
C SER A 123 12.55 -8.57 11.60
N ALA A 124 13.18 -9.37 12.46
CA ALA A 124 13.80 -8.90 13.71
C ALA A 124 14.93 -7.87 13.47
N GLU A 125 15.64 -7.97 12.35
CA GLU A 125 16.69 -7.01 12.01
C GLU A 125 16.13 -5.65 11.60
N TYR A 126 14.90 -5.63 11.09
CA TYR A 126 14.21 -4.45 10.56
C TYR A 126 13.44 -3.66 11.63
N GLN A 127 13.41 -4.15 12.88
CA GLN A 127 12.79 -3.40 13.97
C GLN A 127 13.49 -2.04 14.15
N PRO A 128 12.72 -0.93 14.16
CA PRO A 128 13.25 0.40 14.37
C PRO A 128 14.13 0.45 15.63
N SER A 129 15.24 1.18 15.55
CA SER A 129 16.12 1.42 16.70
C SER A 129 15.34 1.98 17.89
N LEU A 130 14.26 2.72 17.66
CA LEU A 130 13.37 3.25 18.70
C LEU A 130 12.74 2.18 19.59
N LEU A 131 12.47 0.98 19.07
CA LEU A 131 11.95 -0.14 19.86
C LEU A 131 13.06 -0.89 20.61
N LYS A 132 14.31 -0.73 20.17
CA LYS A 132 15.50 -1.34 20.79
C LYS A 132 16.11 -0.44 21.86
N LEU A 133 15.96 0.87 21.73
CA LEU A 133 16.50 1.86 22.65
C LEU A 133 15.70 1.83 23.95
N GLN A 134 16.39 1.54 25.05
CA GLN A 134 15.83 1.65 26.39
C GLN A 134 15.89 3.12 26.81
N PHE A 135 14.74 3.67 27.15
CA PHE A 135 14.58 5.01 27.68
C PHE A 135 14.07 4.92 29.12
N PRO A 136 14.44 5.86 29.99
CA PRO A 136 13.95 5.86 31.35
C PRO A 136 12.44 6.08 31.35
N LYS A 137 11.75 5.44 32.30
CA LYS A 137 10.32 5.65 32.52
C LYS A 137 10.06 7.12 32.85
N MET A 138 9.09 7.72 32.18
CA MET A 138 8.80 9.14 32.39
C MET A 138 7.96 9.35 33.64
N LEU A 139 8.21 10.45 34.35
CA LEU A 139 7.39 10.85 35.50
C LEU A 139 5.91 11.03 35.10
N ARG A 140 5.66 11.51 33.89
CA ARG A 140 4.30 11.65 33.36
C ARG A 140 3.57 10.32 33.23
N GLU A 141 4.27 9.23 32.94
CA GLU A 141 3.69 7.89 32.84
C GLU A 141 3.39 7.28 34.22
N SER A 142 3.97 7.83 35.28
CA SER A 142 3.61 7.47 36.66
C SER A 142 2.39 8.23 37.19
N TYR A 143 1.79 9.11 36.38
CA TYR A 143 0.56 9.79 36.75
C TYR A 143 -0.60 8.79 36.82
N ASP A 144 -1.21 8.70 37.99
CA ASP A 144 -2.44 7.95 38.20
C ASP A 144 -3.54 8.89 38.71
N SER A 145 -4.65 8.96 37.98
CA SER A 145 -5.80 9.80 38.33
C SER A 145 -6.41 9.42 39.68
N SER A 146 -6.21 8.19 40.15
CA SER A 146 -6.69 7.73 41.45
C SER A 146 -6.00 8.43 42.63
N THR A 147 -4.77 8.91 42.41
CA THR A 147 -3.95 9.54 43.45
C THR A 147 -4.41 10.95 43.82
N LEU A 148 -5.21 11.60 42.97
CA LEU A 148 -5.75 12.94 43.22
C LEU A 148 -6.68 13.02 44.44
N SER A 149 -7.35 11.91 44.77
CA SER A 149 -8.24 11.83 45.94
C SER A 149 -7.55 11.38 47.24
N LEU A 150 -6.25 11.06 47.20
CA LEU A 150 -5.53 10.55 48.36
C LEU A 150 -5.15 11.69 49.32
N SER A 151 -5.07 11.36 50.62
CA SER A 151 -4.55 12.30 51.62
C SER A 151 -3.04 12.49 51.45
N TYR A 152 -2.56 13.66 51.90
CA TYR A 152 -1.15 14.04 51.85
C TYR A 152 -0.20 12.95 52.39
N ILE A 153 -0.56 12.30 53.50
CA ILE A 153 0.26 11.26 54.15
C ILE A 153 0.41 10.04 53.24
N ASN A 154 -0.65 9.65 52.54
CA ASN A 154 -0.62 8.51 51.62
C ASN A 154 0.19 8.83 50.36
N LEU A 155 0.16 10.08 49.90
CA LEU A 155 1.01 10.54 48.80
C LEU A 155 2.49 10.50 49.16
N CYS A 156 2.88 10.97 50.35
CA CYS A 156 4.27 10.90 50.81
C CYS A 156 4.80 9.45 50.83
N LYS A 157 4.00 8.50 51.35
CA LYS A 157 4.35 7.07 51.34
C LYS A 157 4.49 6.50 49.94
N LEU A 158 3.66 6.94 48.99
CA LEU A 158 3.76 6.54 47.58
C LEU A 158 5.06 7.07 46.96
N CYS A 159 5.41 8.32 47.22
CA CYS A 159 6.64 8.94 46.75
C CYS A 159 7.90 8.26 47.31
N GLU A 160 7.89 7.83 48.57
CA GLU A 160 9.01 7.09 49.18
C GLU A 160 9.27 5.74 48.52
N ASN A 161 8.24 5.13 47.91
CA ASN A 161 8.37 3.86 47.20
C ASN A 161 8.80 4.02 45.73
N LEU A 162 8.87 5.26 45.20
CA LEU A 162 9.26 5.50 43.82
C LEU A 162 10.79 5.49 43.68
N ASN A 163 11.33 4.42 43.12
CA ASN A 163 12.74 4.36 42.72
C ASN A 163 12.90 4.91 41.30
N LEU A 164 13.46 6.12 41.19
CA LEU A 164 13.72 6.84 39.94
C LEU A 164 15.17 6.69 39.47
N THR A 165 15.75 5.50 39.59
CA THR A 165 17.11 5.22 39.16
C THR A 165 17.18 5.09 37.63
N VAL A 166 18.04 5.87 37.00
CA VAL A 166 18.28 5.82 35.55
C VAL A 166 19.58 5.06 35.28
N SER A 167 19.54 4.07 34.40
CA SER A 167 20.70 3.29 33.97
C SER A 167 21.62 4.09 33.03
N GLU A 168 22.92 3.81 33.02
CA GLU A 168 23.89 4.48 32.14
C GLU A 168 23.52 4.34 30.64
N VAL A 169 22.94 3.20 30.26
CA VAL A 169 22.49 2.95 28.88
C VAL A 169 21.32 3.87 28.53
N GLU A 170 20.39 4.07 29.47
CA GLU A 170 19.24 4.97 29.30
C GLU A 170 19.69 6.42 29.19
N GLN A 171 20.66 6.85 30.02
CA GLN A 171 21.24 8.19 29.95
C GLN A 171 21.88 8.47 28.58
N CYS A 172 22.68 7.53 28.08
CA CYS A 172 23.32 7.65 26.77
C CYS A 172 22.30 7.72 25.63
N ASN A 173 21.20 6.97 25.73
CA ASN A 173 20.14 6.99 24.72
C ASN A 173 19.34 8.30 24.74
N VAL A 174 19.07 8.84 25.94
CA VAL A 174 18.43 10.15 26.10
C VAL A 174 19.31 11.23 25.48
N GLU A 175 20.60 11.31 25.84
CA GLU A 175 21.53 12.30 25.27
C GLU A 175 21.53 12.27 23.74
N LYS A 176 21.67 11.09 23.14
CA LYS A 176 21.65 10.93 21.67
C LYS A 176 20.33 11.41 21.06
N ALA A 177 19.20 11.14 21.72
CA ALA A 177 17.87 11.53 21.25
C ALA A 177 17.57 13.03 21.43
N THR A 178 18.20 13.66 22.42
CA THR A 178 18.00 15.06 22.81
C THR A 178 19.15 15.97 22.36
N ARG A 179 20.16 15.44 21.66
CA ARG A 179 21.36 16.19 21.23
C ARG A 179 21.06 17.41 20.37
N GLU A 180 20.01 17.32 19.55
CA GLU A 180 19.54 18.43 18.70
C GLU A 180 18.64 19.43 19.46
N GLN A 181 18.43 19.21 20.76
CA GLN A 181 17.71 20.10 21.67
C GLN A 181 16.35 20.51 21.11
N VAL A 182 16.09 21.82 21.02
CA VAL A 182 14.83 22.44 20.58
C VAL A 182 14.38 21.97 19.19
N PHE A 183 15.30 21.52 18.33
CA PHE A 183 14.97 21.00 17.00
C PHE A 183 14.42 19.57 17.05
N SER A 184 14.70 18.83 18.13
CA SER A 184 14.12 17.52 18.38
C SER A 184 12.82 17.67 19.17
N LYS A 185 11.70 17.22 18.60
CA LYS A 185 10.42 17.14 19.35
C LYS A 185 10.55 16.31 20.63
N LYS A 186 11.51 15.39 20.68
CA LYS A 186 11.78 14.53 21.85
C LYS A 186 12.33 15.32 23.04
N TRP A 187 12.95 16.48 22.81
CA TRP A 187 13.43 17.36 23.87
C TRP A 187 12.32 17.83 24.81
N PHE A 188 11.10 18.01 24.30
CA PHE A 188 9.95 18.40 25.11
C PHE A 188 9.22 17.22 25.75
N HIS A 189 9.63 16.00 25.39
CA HIS A 189 9.04 14.78 25.89
C HIS A 189 9.80 14.26 27.11
N PHE A 190 11.14 14.27 27.07
CA PHE A 190 12.02 13.97 28.20
C PHE A 190 12.13 15.15 29.16
#